data_AF-A0AA96ZB57-F1
#
_entry.id   AF-A0AA96ZB57-F1
#
_cell.length_a   1.000
_cell.length_b   1.000
_cell.length_c   1.000
_cell.angle_alpha   90.00
_cell.angle_beta   90.00
_cell.angle_gamma   90.00
#
_symmetry.space_group_name_H-M   'P 1'
#
loop_
_entity.id
_entity.type
_entity.pdbx_description
1 polymer ?
#
loop_
_entity_poly.entity_id
_entity_poly.type
_entity_poly.pdbx_seq_one_letter_code
_entity_poly.pdbx_strand_id
1 'polypeptide(L)'
;METSVWNADPLTWGHGPRTFEMFLEPTCPFSVKAFGKLDEFLATAGEDRVTVKIRLQSQPWHLYSGVLVRCILAASTLPGGKDTAKKVMAAIAANRSKFEFDQHAGGPNMDTTPNQLIARLEKYSGVSLVEAFAQPQLEHAIKWHCKYARQNGIHVSPTFMVDGLVQADIGSGDSVQEWIDKARL
;
A
#
# COMPACT_ATOMS: atom_id res chain seq x y z
N MET A 1 -8.68 19.89 24.61
CA MET A 1 -8.85 19.37 23.24
C MET A 1 -9.04 17.87 23.38
N GLU A 2 -10.26 17.38 23.20
CA GLU A 2 -10.50 15.93 23.16
C GLU A 2 -9.67 15.36 22.01
N THR A 3 -8.71 14.50 22.34
CA THR A 3 -8.02 13.68 21.35
C THR A 3 -9.06 12.73 20.80
N SER A 4 -9.61 13.05 19.62
CA SER A 4 -10.36 12.06 18.85
C SER A 4 -9.53 10.79 18.77
N VAL A 5 -10.17 9.64 18.98
CA VAL A 5 -9.49 8.34 18.96
C VAL A 5 -8.94 8.15 17.54
N TRP A 6 -7.64 8.40 17.38
CA TRP A 6 -6.94 8.23 16.11
C TRP A 6 -6.44 6.78 16.02
N ASN A 7 -6.98 6.03 15.07
CA ASN A 7 -6.53 4.67 14.76
C ASN A 7 -6.51 4.48 13.24
N ALA A 8 -5.34 4.19 12.68
CA ALA A 8 -5.21 3.80 11.28
C ALA A 8 -5.46 2.30 11.16
N ASP A 9 -6.53 1.91 10.47
CA ASP A 9 -6.88 0.50 10.35
C ASP A 9 -5.74 -0.29 9.68
N PRO A 10 -5.42 -1.49 10.18
CA PRO A 10 -4.42 -2.33 9.55
C PRO A 10 -4.91 -2.80 8.18
N LEU A 11 -4.01 -2.73 7.19
CA LEU A 11 -4.28 -3.17 5.82
C LEU A 11 -4.24 -4.71 5.72
N THR A 12 -5.24 -5.37 6.32
CA THR A 12 -5.31 -6.82 6.52
C THR A 12 -6.65 -7.38 6.05
N TRP A 13 -6.66 -8.43 5.22
CA TRP A 13 -7.87 -9.14 4.76
C TRP A 13 -7.74 -10.65 4.96
N GLY A 14 -8.86 -11.37 5.06
CA GLY A 14 -8.88 -12.76 5.50
C GLY A 14 -8.64 -12.92 7.00
N HIS A 15 -8.76 -14.16 7.48
CA HIS A 15 -8.70 -14.53 8.90
C HIS A 15 -8.05 -15.89 9.14
N GLY A 16 -7.47 -16.50 8.11
CA GLY A 16 -6.80 -17.79 8.20
C GLY A 16 -5.44 -17.72 8.88
N PRO A 17 -4.93 -18.87 9.36
CA PRO A 17 -3.73 -18.92 10.19
C PRO A 17 -2.43 -18.65 9.42
N ARG A 18 -2.41 -18.87 8.10
CA ARG A 18 -1.24 -18.59 7.26
C ARG A 18 -1.20 -17.10 6.95
N THR A 19 -0.08 -16.45 7.16
CA THR A 19 0.07 -15.02 6.84
C THR A 19 0.80 -14.84 5.51
N PHE A 20 0.24 -14.00 4.64
CA PHE A 20 0.84 -13.63 3.36
C PHE A 20 0.98 -12.10 3.32
N GLU A 21 2.20 -11.60 3.41
CA GLU A 21 2.47 -10.16 3.45
C GLU A 21 3.04 -9.67 2.12
N MET A 22 2.50 -8.56 1.62
CA MET A 22 2.91 -7.90 0.38
C MET A 22 3.48 -6.53 0.69
N PHE A 23 4.77 -6.33 0.44
CA PHE A 23 5.44 -5.05 0.60
C PHE A 23 5.34 -4.23 -0.69
N LEU A 24 4.46 -3.24 -0.72
CA LEU A 24 4.05 -2.54 -1.94
C LEU A 24 4.42 -1.06 -1.89
N GLU A 25 5.05 -0.57 -2.96
CA GLU A 25 5.23 0.86 -3.22
C GLU A 25 4.05 1.34 -4.08
N PRO A 26 3.25 2.32 -3.65
CA PRO A 26 1.99 2.67 -4.32
C PRO A 26 2.10 3.00 -5.81
N THR A 27 3.23 3.54 -6.25
CA THR A 27 3.44 3.96 -7.65
C THR A 27 4.41 3.08 -8.44
N CYS A 28 4.93 2.02 -7.83
CA CYS A 28 5.79 1.06 -8.53
C CYS A 28 4.96 0.21 -9.51
N PRO A 29 5.36 0.11 -10.80
CA PRO A 29 4.60 -0.67 -11.77
C PRO A 29 4.46 -2.14 -11.37
N PHE A 30 5.50 -2.73 -10.76
CA PHE A 30 5.46 -4.11 -10.28
C PHE A 30 4.57 -4.27 -9.05
N SER A 31 4.56 -3.29 -8.14
CA SER A 31 3.65 -3.30 -6.99
C SER A 31 2.20 -3.11 -7.41
N VAL A 32 1.93 -2.25 -8.39
CA VAL A 32 0.59 -2.09 -9.00
C VAL A 32 0.12 -3.42 -9.61
N LYS A 33 0.99 -4.13 -10.35
CA LYS A 33 0.68 -5.45 -10.90
C LYS A 33 0.36 -6.48 -9.81
N ALA A 34 1.12 -6.50 -8.72
CA ALA A 34 0.85 -7.39 -7.59
C ALA A 34 -0.45 -7.02 -6.86
N PHE A 35 -0.67 -5.73 -6.58
CA PHE A 35 -1.89 -5.21 -5.96
C PHE A 35 -3.14 -5.60 -6.74
N GLY A 36 -3.10 -5.53 -8.07
CA GLY A 36 -4.24 -5.90 -8.92
C GLY A 36 -4.68 -7.36 -8.82
N LYS A 37 -3.86 -8.25 -8.26
CA LYS A 37 -4.18 -9.67 -8.04
C LYS A 37 -4.65 -9.99 -6.62
N LEU A 38 -4.70 -9.00 -5.72
CA LEU A 38 -5.02 -9.20 -4.31
C LEU A 38 -6.36 -9.93 -4.10
N ASP A 39 -7.41 -9.49 -4.81
CA ASP A 39 -8.77 -10.01 -4.61
C ASP A 39 -8.93 -11.42 -5.16
N GLU A 40 -8.38 -11.66 -6.35
CA GLU A 40 -8.33 -13.00 -6.94
C GLU A 40 -7.53 -13.95 -6.02
N PHE A 41 -6.37 -13.52 -5.54
CA PHE A 41 -5.56 -14.32 -4.61
C PHE A 41 -6.31 -14.68 -3.33
N LEU A 42 -6.95 -13.70 -2.67
CA LEU A 42 -7.70 -13.97 -1.45
C LEU A 42 -8.89 -14.91 -1.71
N ALA A 43 -9.60 -14.72 -2.81
CA ALA A 43 -10.72 -15.58 -3.21
C ALA A 43 -10.28 -17.01 -3.53
N THR A 44 -9.14 -17.20 -4.21
CA THR A 44 -8.63 -18.53 -4.58
C THR A 44 -7.97 -19.25 -3.41
N ALA A 45 -7.17 -18.55 -2.59
CA ALA A 45 -6.50 -19.14 -1.43
C ALA A 45 -7.49 -19.46 -0.30
N GLY A 46 -8.56 -18.68 -0.18
CA GLY A 46 -9.61 -18.82 0.83
C GLY A 46 -9.30 -18.06 2.12
N GLU A 47 -10.24 -17.22 2.55
CA GLU A 47 -10.09 -16.36 3.73
C GLU A 47 -9.87 -17.12 5.04
N ASP A 48 -10.35 -18.36 5.15
CA ASP A 48 -10.14 -19.26 6.30
C ASP A 48 -8.72 -19.86 6.34
N ARG A 49 -7.99 -19.84 5.22
CA ARG A 49 -6.64 -20.40 5.11
C ARG A 49 -5.57 -19.34 5.24
N VAL A 50 -5.81 -18.15 4.67
CA VAL A 50 -4.84 -17.06 4.61
C VAL A 50 -5.34 -15.75 5.22
N THR A 51 -4.44 -15.04 5.89
CA THR A 51 -4.54 -13.63 6.24
C THR A 51 -3.54 -12.83 5.41
N VAL A 52 -4.04 -11.98 4.52
CA VAL A 52 -3.22 -11.15 3.63
C VAL A 52 -2.98 -9.78 4.25
N LYS A 53 -1.74 -9.30 4.23
CA LYS A 53 -1.36 -7.99 4.80
C LYS A 53 -0.60 -7.16 3.79
N ILE A 54 -1.04 -5.92 3.55
CA ILE A 54 -0.25 -4.96 2.77
C ILE A 54 0.65 -4.17 3.72
N ARG A 55 1.92 -4.09 3.35
CA ARG A 55 2.92 -3.23 3.99
C ARG A 55 3.36 -2.17 2.99
N LEU A 56 3.19 -0.89 3.32
CA LEU A 56 3.61 0.20 2.44
C LEU A 56 5.14 0.33 2.46
N GLN A 57 5.79 -0.03 1.35
CA GLN A 57 7.24 0.04 1.15
C GLN A 57 7.58 1.34 0.42
N SER A 58 7.73 2.43 1.16
CA SER A 58 8.03 3.74 0.58
C SER A 58 9.43 3.77 -0.05
N GLN A 59 9.51 3.93 -1.38
CA GLN A 59 10.77 3.99 -2.11
C GLN A 59 11.28 5.43 -2.28
N PRO A 60 12.50 5.77 -1.83
CA PRO A 60 13.01 7.15 -1.89
C PRO A 60 13.19 7.72 -3.30
N TRP A 61 13.36 6.88 -4.32
CA TRP A 61 13.45 7.33 -5.72
C TRP A 61 12.06 7.59 -6.34
N HIS A 62 10.97 7.23 -5.66
CA HIS A 62 9.61 7.63 -6.03
C HIS A 62 9.30 8.88 -5.23
N LEU A 63 9.59 10.05 -5.79
CA LEU A 63 9.81 11.28 -5.02
C LEU A 63 8.58 11.73 -4.20
N TYR A 64 7.36 11.33 -4.61
CA TYR A 64 6.12 11.58 -3.85
C TYR A 64 5.63 10.41 -3.00
N SER A 65 6.37 9.31 -2.90
CA SER A 65 5.97 8.11 -2.16
C SER A 65 5.55 8.44 -0.73
N GLY A 66 6.31 9.27 -0.01
CA GLY A 66 5.97 9.66 1.37
C GLY A 66 4.62 10.37 1.50
N VAL A 67 4.26 11.22 0.53
CA VAL A 67 2.95 11.91 0.50
C VAL A 67 1.83 10.91 0.23
N LEU A 68 2.01 10.03 -0.76
CA LEU A 68 0.99 9.05 -1.15
C LEU A 68 0.78 7.96 -0.09
N VAL A 69 1.85 7.48 0.54
CA VAL A 69 1.78 6.56 1.69
C VAL A 69 1.02 7.21 2.85
N ARG A 70 1.27 8.49 3.13
CA ARG A 70 0.52 9.23 4.14
C ARG A 70 -0.96 9.37 3.75
N CYS A 71 -1.29 9.61 2.49
CA CYS A 71 -2.68 9.63 2.01
C CYS A 71 -3.39 8.27 2.18
N ILE A 72 -2.72 7.16 1.89
CA ILE A 72 -3.29 5.81 2.06
C ILE A 72 -3.57 5.53 3.53
N LEU A 73 -2.65 5.89 4.43
CA LEU A 73 -2.84 5.72 5.87
C LEU A 73 -3.85 6.70 6.44
N ALA A 74 -3.96 7.91 5.90
CA ALA A 74 -5.04 8.85 6.25
C ALA A 74 -6.40 8.24 5.87
N ALA A 75 -6.49 7.62 4.70
CA ALA A 75 -7.70 6.96 4.25
C ALA A 75 -8.10 5.78 5.16
N SER A 76 -7.12 5.08 5.78
CA SER A 76 -7.42 4.00 6.72
C SER A 76 -7.94 4.46 8.08
N THR A 77 -7.93 5.77 8.38
CA THR A 77 -8.57 6.31 9.59
C THR A 77 -10.01 6.77 9.35
N LEU A 78 -10.49 6.74 8.11
CA LEU A 78 -11.83 7.20 7.72
C LEU A 78 -12.86 6.06 7.83
N PRO A 79 -14.17 6.36 7.77
CA PRO A 79 -15.19 5.32 7.60
C PRO A 79 -14.85 4.36 6.46
N GLY A 80 -14.98 3.06 6.71
CA GLY A 80 -14.55 1.98 5.80
C GLY A 80 -13.09 1.57 5.96
N GLY A 81 -12.28 2.31 6.72
CA GLY A 81 -10.97 1.88 7.19
C GLY A 81 -10.04 1.36 6.09
N LYS A 82 -9.57 0.12 6.24
CA LYS A 82 -8.70 -0.55 5.25
C LYS A 82 -9.28 -0.58 3.83
N ASP A 83 -10.61 -0.65 3.67
CA ASP A 83 -11.23 -0.72 2.34
C ASP A 83 -11.25 0.66 1.67
N THR A 84 -11.39 1.73 2.46
CA THR A 84 -11.20 3.11 1.99
C THR A 84 -9.74 3.36 1.60
N ALA A 85 -8.78 2.82 2.35
CA ALA A 85 -7.36 2.85 1.97
C ALA A 85 -7.08 2.06 0.68
N LYS A 86 -7.68 0.88 0.51
CA LYS A 86 -7.59 0.08 -0.71
C LYS A 86 -8.16 0.83 -1.92
N LYS A 87 -9.27 1.57 -1.75
CA LYS A 87 -9.83 2.44 -2.80
C LYS A 87 -8.85 3.53 -3.23
N VAL A 88 -8.16 4.16 -2.27
CA VAL A 88 -7.11 5.16 -2.55
C VAL A 88 -5.92 4.53 -3.28
N MET A 89 -5.46 3.35 -2.85
CA MET A 89 -4.42 2.60 -3.56
C MET A 89 -4.84 2.25 -5.00
N ALA A 90 -6.08 1.83 -5.21
CA ALA A 90 -6.61 1.52 -6.54
C ALA A 90 -6.66 2.77 -7.45
N ALA A 91 -7.01 3.94 -6.91
CA ALA A 91 -6.99 5.20 -7.65
C ALA A 91 -5.57 5.61 -8.08
N ILE A 92 -4.57 5.41 -7.22
CA ILE A 92 -3.16 5.61 -7.55
C ILE A 92 -2.74 4.62 -8.64
N ALA A 93 -3.04 3.34 -8.47
CA ALA A 93 -2.68 2.27 -9.40
C ALA A 93 -3.23 2.53 -10.81
N ALA A 94 -4.52 2.87 -10.92
CA ALA A 94 -5.19 3.15 -12.19
C ALA A 94 -4.64 4.40 -12.91
N ASN A 95 -4.07 5.35 -12.15
CA ASN A 95 -3.56 6.62 -12.67
C ASN A 95 -2.06 6.81 -12.37
N ARG A 96 -1.30 5.71 -12.32
CA ARG A 96 0.08 5.66 -11.81
C ARG A 96 0.98 6.77 -12.36
N SER A 97 0.95 7.02 -13.66
CA SER A 97 1.78 8.04 -14.31
C SER A 97 1.45 9.47 -13.86
N LYS A 98 0.25 9.72 -13.32
CA LYS A 98 -0.13 11.02 -12.75
C LYS A 98 0.46 11.25 -11.37
N PHE A 99 1.05 10.23 -10.74
CA PHE A 99 1.60 10.30 -9.39
C PHE A 99 3.11 10.03 -9.35
N GLU A 100 3.74 9.84 -10.52
CA GLU A 100 5.17 9.57 -10.65
C GLU A 100 5.91 10.60 -11.48
N PHE A 101 7.24 10.57 -11.35
CA PHE A 101 8.14 11.40 -12.14
C PHE A 101 8.63 10.61 -13.34
N ASP A 102 8.84 11.31 -14.46
CA ASP A 102 9.45 10.71 -15.64
C ASP A 102 10.86 10.27 -15.28
N GLN A 103 11.14 8.97 -15.45
CA GLN A 103 12.39 8.32 -15.06
C GLN A 103 12.84 8.67 -13.63
N HIS A 104 11.88 8.84 -12.70
CA HIS A 104 12.15 9.17 -11.30
C HIS A 104 12.86 10.51 -11.07
N ALA A 105 12.86 11.41 -12.07
CA ALA A 105 13.67 12.63 -12.04
C ALA A 105 12.97 13.89 -12.54
N GLY A 106 12.04 13.78 -13.49
CA GLY A 106 11.46 14.95 -14.16
C GLY A 106 9.97 14.86 -14.44
N GLY A 107 9.52 15.65 -15.42
CA GLY A 107 8.13 15.69 -15.86
C GLY A 107 7.26 16.67 -15.06
N PRO A 108 5.93 16.69 -15.33
CA PRO A 108 5.00 17.70 -14.79
C PRO A 108 4.88 17.71 -13.26
N ASN A 109 5.31 16.64 -12.60
CA ASN A 109 5.28 16.54 -11.15
C ASN A 109 6.40 17.35 -10.46
N MET A 110 7.39 17.87 -11.20
CA MET A 110 8.39 18.81 -10.65
C MET A 110 7.77 20.10 -10.12
N ASP A 111 6.69 20.56 -10.74
CA ASP A 111 5.97 21.78 -10.35
C ASP A 111 4.71 21.50 -9.53
N THR A 112 4.49 20.24 -9.14
CA THR A 112 3.35 19.86 -8.30
C THR A 112 3.69 20.12 -6.83
N THR A 113 2.71 20.60 -6.06
CA THR A 113 2.82 20.72 -4.60
C THR A 113 2.17 19.52 -3.92
N PRO A 114 2.52 19.20 -2.66
CA PRO A 114 1.80 18.18 -1.90
C PRO A 114 0.28 18.40 -1.88
N ASN A 115 -0.20 19.63 -1.72
CA ASN A 115 -1.63 19.95 -1.74
C ASN A 115 -2.29 19.64 -3.09
N GLN A 116 -1.65 19.99 -4.20
CA GLN A 116 -2.16 19.66 -5.54
C GLN A 116 -2.18 18.16 -5.79
N LEU A 117 -1.18 17.41 -5.28
CA LEU A 117 -1.14 15.96 -5.37
C LEU A 117 -2.29 15.31 -4.58
N ILE A 118 -2.54 15.79 -3.36
CA ILE A 118 -3.65 15.32 -2.51
C ILE A 118 -4.98 15.60 -3.22
N ALA A 119 -5.23 16.84 -3.65
CA ALA A 119 -6.48 17.20 -4.35
C ALA A 119 -6.70 16.38 -5.63
N ARG A 120 -5.62 16.07 -6.37
CA ARG A 120 -5.65 15.16 -7.52
C ARG A 120 -6.09 13.75 -7.10
N LEU A 121 -5.55 13.24 -6.01
CA LEU A 121 -5.90 11.92 -5.49
C LEU A 121 -7.33 11.85 -4.95
N GLU A 122 -7.81 12.88 -4.25
CA GLU A 122 -9.21 13.00 -3.84
C GLU A 122 -10.15 12.97 -5.05
N LYS A 123 -9.81 13.68 -6.14
CA LYS A 123 -10.58 13.65 -7.39
C LYS A 123 -10.69 12.25 -8.01
N TYR A 124 -9.60 11.48 -8.03
CA TYR A 124 -9.61 10.13 -8.61
C TYR A 124 -10.25 9.08 -7.70
N SER A 125 -10.07 9.20 -6.38
CA SER A 125 -10.58 8.23 -5.40
C SER A 125 -11.99 8.54 -4.90
N GLY A 126 -12.43 9.78 -5.00
CA GLY A 126 -13.66 10.27 -4.36
C GLY A 126 -13.62 10.16 -2.83
N VAL A 127 -12.43 10.21 -2.22
CA VAL A 127 -12.21 10.17 -0.77
C VAL A 127 -11.63 11.51 -0.34
N SER A 128 -12.24 12.16 0.66
CA SER A 128 -11.69 13.38 1.26
C SER A 128 -10.59 13.01 2.26
N LEU A 129 -9.37 13.48 2.00
CA LEU A 129 -8.14 13.09 2.69
C LEU A 129 -7.52 14.24 3.49
N VAL A 130 -7.75 15.51 3.13
CA VAL A 130 -7.01 16.66 3.70
C VAL A 130 -7.05 16.69 5.24
N GLU A 131 -8.22 16.54 5.85
CA GLU A 131 -8.37 16.59 7.32
C GLU A 131 -7.69 15.41 8.02
N ALA A 132 -7.83 14.20 7.47
CA ALA A 132 -7.18 13.00 8.01
C ALA A 132 -5.65 13.03 7.80
N PHE A 133 -5.20 13.54 6.65
CA PHE A 133 -3.79 13.74 6.33
C PHE A 133 -3.12 14.73 7.28
N ALA A 134 -3.84 15.75 7.74
CA ALA A 134 -3.34 16.77 8.65
C ALA A 134 -3.14 16.27 10.09
N GLN A 135 -3.65 15.09 10.47
CA GLN A 135 -3.50 14.55 11.82
C GLN A 135 -2.03 14.27 12.16
N PRO A 136 -1.43 14.93 13.17
CA PRO A 136 -0.02 14.77 13.49
C PRO A 136 0.36 13.32 13.82
N GLN A 137 -0.51 12.62 14.57
CA GLN A 137 -0.30 11.24 15.04
C GLN A 137 -0.16 10.23 13.89
N LEU A 138 -0.63 10.59 12.68
CA LEU A 138 -0.50 9.76 11.48
C LEU A 138 0.94 9.39 11.12
N GLU A 139 1.92 10.17 11.59
CA GLU A 139 3.33 9.80 11.44
C GLU A 139 3.67 8.45 12.09
N HIS A 140 2.97 8.03 13.16
CA HIS A 140 3.24 6.77 13.85
C HIS A 140 2.96 5.57 12.95
N ALA A 141 1.89 5.60 12.16
CA ALA A 141 1.57 4.55 11.20
C ALA A 141 2.63 4.47 10.08
N ILE A 142 3.07 5.64 9.55
CA ILE A 142 4.14 5.70 8.55
C ILE A 142 5.44 5.11 9.11
N LYS A 143 5.85 5.57 10.30
CA LYS A 143 7.05 5.09 10.99
C LYS A 143 6.97 3.60 11.25
N TRP A 144 5.79 3.07 11.59
CA TRP A 144 5.59 1.64 11.81
C TRP A 144 5.84 0.82 10.54
N HIS A 145 5.23 1.20 9.41
CA HIS A 145 5.46 0.53 8.11
C HIS A 145 6.95 0.57 7.71
N CYS A 146 7.58 1.74 7.80
CA CYS A 146 9.01 1.88 7.49
C CYS A 146 9.89 1.06 8.44
N LYS A 147 9.62 1.09 9.75
CA LYS A 147 10.39 0.32 10.76
C LYS A 147 10.27 -1.17 10.50
N TYR A 148 9.06 -1.67 10.25
CA TYR A 148 8.82 -3.09 10.01
C TYR A 148 9.51 -3.57 8.72
N ALA A 149 9.41 -2.80 7.63
CA ALA A 149 10.11 -3.10 6.38
C ALA A 149 11.64 -3.12 6.56
N ARG A 150 12.21 -2.10 7.22
CA ARG A 150 13.65 -2.00 7.48
C ARG A 150 14.16 -3.15 8.34
N GLN A 151 13.43 -3.50 9.40
CA GLN A 151 13.80 -4.60 10.29
C GLN A 151 13.86 -5.95 9.56
N ASN A 152 13.00 -6.16 8.56
CA ASN A 152 12.97 -7.37 7.73
C ASN A 152 13.87 -7.26 6.48
N GLY A 153 14.65 -6.19 6.33
CA GLY A 153 15.56 -6.03 5.19
C GLY A 153 14.86 -5.83 3.84
N ILE A 154 13.61 -5.36 3.84
CA ILE A 154 12.85 -5.16 2.61
C ILE A 154 13.43 -3.99 1.80
N HIS A 155 13.85 -4.28 0.58
CA HIS A 155 14.42 -3.30 -0.35
C HIS A 155 13.59 -3.17 -1.63
N VAL A 156 13.35 -4.27 -2.34
CA VAL A 156 12.63 -4.28 -3.62
C VAL A 156 11.12 -4.28 -3.41
N SER A 157 10.37 -3.63 -4.31
CA SER A 157 8.91 -3.64 -4.30
C SER A 157 8.36 -4.22 -5.64
N PRO A 158 7.48 -5.23 -5.60
CA PRO A 158 7.00 -5.92 -4.40
C PRO A 158 8.02 -6.90 -3.83
N THR A 159 7.96 -7.10 -2.51
CA THR A 159 8.51 -8.28 -1.83
C THR A 159 7.38 -9.03 -1.15
N PHE A 160 7.43 -10.35 -1.12
CA PHE A 160 6.42 -11.21 -0.48
C PHE A 160 7.01 -11.92 0.73
N MET A 161 6.20 -12.06 1.78
CA MET A 161 6.53 -12.87 2.95
C MET A 161 5.42 -13.86 3.25
N VAL A 162 5.79 -15.06 3.67
CA VAL A 162 4.88 -16.09 4.19
C VAL A 162 5.32 -16.45 5.60
N ASP A 163 4.43 -16.30 6.58
CA ASP A 163 4.70 -16.59 7.99
C ASP A 163 5.99 -15.97 8.53
N GLY A 164 6.21 -14.70 8.20
CA GLY A 164 7.38 -13.96 8.67
C GLY A 164 8.66 -14.21 7.87
N LEU A 165 8.64 -15.06 6.83
CA LEU A 165 9.81 -15.36 6.00
C LEU A 165 9.66 -14.84 4.58
N VAL A 166 10.66 -14.08 4.10
CA VAL A 166 10.72 -13.56 2.73
C VAL A 166 10.78 -14.71 1.72
N GLN A 167 9.92 -14.64 0.70
CA GLN A 167 9.88 -15.58 -0.41
C GLN A 167 10.49 -14.93 -1.65
N ALA A 168 11.77 -15.21 -1.92
CA ALA A 168 12.52 -14.56 -3.00
C ALA A 168 12.12 -15.04 -4.42
N ASP A 169 11.45 -16.19 -4.51
CA ASP A 169 10.99 -16.82 -5.74
C ASP A 169 9.56 -16.41 -6.15
N ILE A 170 8.84 -15.68 -5.28
CA ILE A 170 7.52 -15.12 -5.59
C ILE A 170 7.68 -13.73 -6.22
N GLY A 171 7.11 -13.55 -7.41
CA GLY A 171 7.18 -12.31 -8.18
C GLY A 171 5.82 -11.74 -8.54
N SER A 172 5.79 -10.44 -8.87
CA SER A 172 4.58 -9.81 -9.45
C SER A 172 4.18 -10.42 -10.81
N GLY A 173 5.13 -11.06 -11.50
CA GLY A 173 4.95 -11.75 -12.77
C GLY A 173 4.12 -13.02 -12.70
N ASP A 174 4.20 -13.74 -11.58
CA ASP A 174 3.54 -15.02 -11.35
C ASP A 174 2.01 -14.90 -11.41
N SER A 175 1.33 -15.97 -11.77
CA SER A 175 -0.10 -16.15 -11.61
C SER A 175 -0.49 -16.27 -10.13
N VAL A 176 -1.78 -16.13 -9.83
CA VAL A 176 -2.32 -16.37 -8.48
C VAL A 176 -2.09 -17.82 -8.04
N GLN A 177 -2.20 -18.80 -8.96
CA GLN A 177 -1.95 -20.19 -8.64
C GLN A 177 -0.48 -20.43 -8.26
N GLU A 178 0.47 -19.83 -9.00
CA GLU A 178 1.88 -19.91 -8.66
C GLU A 178 2.19 -19.28 -7.29
N TRP A 179 1.49 -18.20 -6.91
CA TRP A 179 1.61 -17.65 -5.55
C TRP A 179 1.16 -18.64 -4.49
N ILE A 180 0.02 -19.31 -4.70
CA ILE A 180 -0.51 -20.33 -3.78
C ILE A 180 0.47 -21.50 -3.66
N ASP A 181 0.97 -22.02 -4.79
CA ASP A 181 1.87 -23.16 -4.82
C ASP A 181 3.20 -22.85 -4.12
N LYS A 182 3.83 -21.71 -4.44
CA LYS A 182 5.10 -21.28 -3.84
C LYS A 182 4.95 -20.93 -2.35
N ALA A 183 3.83 -20.32 -1.97
CA ALA A 183 3.51 -20.02 -0.57
C ALA A 183 3.06 -21.25 0.23
N ARG A 184 2.86 -22.39 -0.43
CA ARG A 184 2.34 -23.65 0.14
C ARG A 184 1.01 -23.42 0.86
N LEU A 185 0.11 -22.68 0.20
CA LEU A 185 -1.14 -22.20 0.78
C LEU A 185 -2.33 -23.12 0.58
#